data_AF-A0A3N5JPJ4-F1
#
_entry.id   AF-A0A3N5JPJ4-F1
#
_cell.length_a   1.000
_cell.length_b   1.000
_cell.length_c   1.000
_cell.angle_alpha   90.00
_cell.angle_beta   90.00
_cell.angle_gamma   90.00
#
_symmetry.space_group_name_H-M   'P 1'
#
loop_
_entity.id
_entity.type
_entity.pdbx_description
1 polymer ?
#
loop_
_entity_poly.entity_id
_entity_poly.type
_entity_poly.pdbx_seq_one_letter_code
_entity_poly.pdbx_strand_id
1 'polypeptide(L)'
;MKSFQRQIICLLSIFTVPIAAGGETLSGLPGMVRMPTAEFHHDGIMTAGISFIPKKVLAYTHYEHDGLTVFSSLTFLPFLEIDLRLTRQLGLPEGANHTVDRSPGLRIRLVKESAQTP
;
A
#
# COMPACT_ATOMS: atom_id res chain seq x y z
N MET A 1 22.44 -30.69 -30.19
CA MET A 1 21.41 -30.56 -29.13
C MET A 1 21.92 -29.94 -27.82
N LYS A 2 23.16 -30.21 -27.36
CA LYS A 2 23.69 -29.66 -26.09
C LYS A 2 23.91 -28.13 -26.09
N SER A 3 24.20 -27.49 -27.23
CA SER A 3 24.39 -26.02 -27.29
C SER A 3 23.07 -25.24 -27.22
N PHE A 4 21.99 -25.78 -27.81
CA PHE A 4 20.66 -25.16 -27.77
C PHE A 4 20.05 -25.18 -26.37
N GLN A 5 20.25 -26.27 -25.61
CA GLN A 5 19.89 -26.30 -24.19
C GLN A 5 20.70 -25.29 -23.36
N ARG A 6 22.01 -25.11 -23.63
CA ARG A 6 22.81 -24.07 -22.97
C ARG A 6 22.30 -22.66 -23.27
N GLN A 7 21.91 -22.38 -24.52
CA GLN A 7 21.33 -21.09 -24.90
C GLN A 7 20.00 -20.83 -24.21
N ILE A 8 19.11 -21.83 -24.12
CA ILE A 8 17.84 -21.74 -23.38
C ILE A 8 18.09 -21.51 -21.89
N ILE A 9 19.03 -22.21 -21.28
CA ILE A 9 19.38 -22.04 -19.86
C ILE A 9 19.94 -20.63 -19.61
N CYS A 10 20.79 -20.12 -20.51
CA CYS A 10 21.27 -18.74 -20.42
C CYS A 10 20.14 -17.71 -20.59
N LEU A 11 19.22 -17.91 -21.53
CA LEU A 11 18.04 -17.04 -21.72
C LEU A 11 17.08 -17.08 -20.52
N LEU A 12 16.88 -18.25 -19.91
CA LEU A 12 16.06 -18.41 -18.71
C LEU A 12 16.70 -17.71 -17.51
N SER A 13 18.04 -17.74 -17.39
CA SER A 13 18.77 -17.09 -16.29
C SER A 13 18.73 -15.55 -16.35
N ILE A 14 18.52 -14.97 -17.53
CA ILE A 14 18.33 -13.52 -17.69
C ILE A 14 16.94 -13.08 -17.17
N PHE A 15 15.94 -13.96 -17.24
CA PHE A 15 14.59 -13.68 -16.73
C PHE A 15 14.46 -13.79 -15.20
N THR A 16 15.44 -14.40 -14.52
CA THR A 16 15.40 -14.64 -13.07
C THR A 16 16.25 -13.68 -12.25
N VAL A 17 16.78 -12.59 -12.83
CA VAL A 17 17.40 -11.54 -12.02
C VAL A 17 16.28 -10.80 -11.29
N PRO A 18 16.12 -10.94 -9.96
CA PRO A 18 15.22 -10.08 -9.24
C PRO A 18 15.88 -8.70 -9.25
N ILE A 19 15.14 -7.71 -9.71
CA ILE A 19 15.52 -6.30 -9.62
C ILE A 19 15.68 -5.99 -8.12
N ALA A 20 16.88 -6.13 -7.60
CA ALA A 20 17.31 -5.61 -6.30
C ALA A 20 17.63 -4.11 -6.43
N ALA A 21 16.75 -3.37 -7.10
CA ALA A 21 16.73 -1.93 -6.95
C ALA A 21 15.94 -1.65 -5.67
N GLY A 22 16.66 -1.35 -4.59
CA GLY A 22 16.11 -0.85 -3.34
C GLY A 22 15.51 0.55 -3.48
N GLY A 23 14.64 0.75 -4.47
CA GLY A 23 13.66 1.82 -4.45
C GLY A 23 12.46 1.29 -3.69
N GLU A 24 12.44 1.46 -2.37
CA GLU A 24 11.16 1.45 -1.69
C GLU A 24 10.30 2.50 -2.37
N THR A 25 9.13 2.10 -2.86
CA THR A 25 8.21 3.05 -3.45
C THR A 25 7.79 3.98 -2.31
N LEU A 26 8.38 5.18 -2.26
CA LEU A 26 7.97 6.28 -1.37
C LEU A 26 6.50 6.66 -1.62
N SER A 27 5.94 6.21 -2.75
CA SER A 27 4.51 6.13 -3.01
C SER A 27 3.87 5.02 -2.15
N GLY A 28 3.94 5.13 -0.82
CA GLY A 28 3.22 4.22 0.07
C GLY A 28 1.81 4.02 -0.50
N LEU A 29 1.47 2.77 -0.85
CA LEU A 29 0.22 2.46 -1.54
C LEU A 29 -0.90 3.24 -0.84
N PRO A 30 -1.65 4.10 -1.55
CA PRO A 30 -2.75 4.84 -0.96
C PRO A 30 -3.62 3.90 -0.15
N GLY A 31 -3.56 4.06 1.18
CA GLY A 31 -4.25 3.19 2.14
C GLY A 31 -3.37 2.42 3.11
N MET A 32 -2.07 2.18 2.85
CA MET A 32 -1.18 1.42 3.74
C MET A 32 -0.57 2.30 4.84
N VAL A 33 0.07 3.41 4.45
CA VAL A 33 0.56 4.47 5.34
C VAL A 33 0.07 5.78 4.73
N ARG A 34 -0.55 6.65 5.53
CA ARG A 34 -1.13 7.90 5.00
C ARG A 34 0.01 8.91 4.80
N MET A 35 0.69 8.81 3.66
CA MET A 35 1.65 9.80 3.24
C MET A 35 0.96 10.78 2.29
N PRO A 36 1.00 12.10 2.56
CA PRO A 36 0.45 13.08 1.64
C PRO A 36 1.24 13.03 0.34
N THR A 37 0.57 12.68 -0.76
CA THR A 37 1.13 12.69 -2.11
C THR A 37 0.19 13.43 -3.07
N ALA A 38 0.77 14.16 -4.02
CA ALA A 38 0.05 14.81 -5.12
C ALA A 38 -0.38 13.79 -6.21
N GLU A 39 0.20 12.59 -6.19
CA GLU A 39 -0.09 11.53 -7.13
C GLU A 39 -1.39 10.80 -6.76
N PHE A 40 -2.21 10.56 -7.77
CA PHE A 40 -3.43 9.75 -7.68
C PHE A 40 -3.19 8.55 -8.58
N HIS A 41 -3.84 7.44 -8.27
CA HIS A 41 -3.86 6.31 -9.19
C HIS A 41 -4.48 6.69 -10.54
N HIS A 42 -4.23 5.86 -11.55
CA HIS A 42 -4.96 5.96 -12.81
C HIS A 42 -6.46 5.76 -12.60
N ASP A 43 -7.24 6.27 -13.56
CA ASP A 43 -8.69 6.17 -13.52
C ASP A 43 -9.17 4.71 -13.52
N GLY A 44 -10.22 4.42 -12.74
CA GLY A 44 -10.78 3.08 -12.58
C GLY A 44 -9.94 2.11 -11.76
N ILE A 45 -8.88 2.57 -11.08
CA ILE A 45 -8.04 1.71 -10.24
C ILE A 45 -8.67 1.55 -8.86
N MET A 46 -8.79 0.29 -8.42
CA MET A 46 -9.10 -0.08 -7.06
C MET A 46 -7.88 -0.75 -6.44
N THR A 47 -7.46 -0.27 -5.28
CA THR A 47 -6.35 -0.82 -4.50
C THR A 47 -6.92 -1.36 -3.20
N ALA A 48 -6.57 -2.58 -2.81
CA ALA A 48 -6.90 -3.11 -1.49
C ALA A 48 -5.70 -3.86 -0.93
N GLY A 49 -5.58 -3.88 0.39
CA GLY A 49 -4.44 -4.52 1.03
C GLY A 49 -4.59 -4.69 2.52
N ILE A 50 -3.62 -5.41 3.07
CA ILE A 50 -3.46 -5.63 4.49
C ILE A 50 -2.05 -5.20 4.91
N SER A 51 -1.93 -4.66 6.10
CA SER A 51 -0.66 -4.24 6.70
C SER A 51 -0.59 -4.72 8.13
N PHE A 52 0.49 -5.41 8.47
CA PHE A 52 0.79 -5.78 9.84
C PHE A 52 1.71 -4.71 10.45
N ILE A 53 1.34 -4.22 11.62
CA ILE A 53 2.10 -3.21 12.32
C ILE A 53 2.61 -3.82 13.63
N PRO A 54 3.92 -4.02 13.80
CA PRO A 54 4.46 -4.62 15.00
C PRO A 54 4.29 -3.67 16.19
N LYS A 55 3.99 -4.22 17.36
CA LYS A 55 3.79 -3.46 18.61
C LYS A 55 4.93 -2.48 18.93
N LYS A 56 6.16 -2.79 18.50
CA LYS A 56 7.37 -1.97 18.69
C LYS A 56 7.27 -0.55 18.11
N VAL A 57 6.43 -0.34 17.10
CA VAL A 57 6.27 0.97 16.43
C VAL A 57 4.89 1.57 16.64
N LEU A 58 4.04 0.92 17.44
CA LEU A 58 2.63 1.22 17.55
C LEU A 58 2.34 1.85 18.92
N ALA A 59 2.69 3.13 19.05
CA ALA A 59 2.59 3.85 20.32
C ALA A 59 1.16 3.93 20.87
N TYR A 60 0.14 3.90 20.01
CA TYR A 60 -1.27 4.01 20.44
C TYR A 60 -1.77 2.77 21.21
N THR A 61 -1.08 1.63 21.15
CA THR A 61 -1.34 0.45 22.01
C THR A 61 -0.46 0.42 23.25
N HIS A 62 0.24 1.51 23.59
CA HIS A 62 1.30 1.47 24.61
C HIS A 62 2.38 0.41 24.33
N TYR A 63 2.60 0.06 23.05
CA TYR A 63 3.53 -0.98 22.62
C TYR A 63 3.19 -2.40 23.11
N GLU A 64 1.95 -2.65 23.57
CA GLU A 64 1.55 -3.94 24.12
C GLU A 64 0.99 -4.91 23.07
N HIS A 65 0.29 -4.37 22.06
CA HIS A 65 -0.43 -5.16 21.06
C HIS A 65 0.06 -4.88 19.65
N ASP A 66 0.10 -5.92 18.82
CA ASP A 66 0.33 -5.76 17.38
C ASP A 66 -0.94 -5.19 16.71
N GLY A 67 -0.77 -4.50 15.60
CA GLY A 67 -1.86 -3.95 14.80
C GLY A 67 -2.03 -4.70 13.49
N LEU A 68 -3.27 -4.87 13.06
CA LEU A 68 -3.62 -5.27 11.70
C LEU A 68 -4.46 -4.18 11.06
N THR A 69 -4.00 -3.65 9.94
CA THR A 69 -4.73 -2.70 9.13
C THR A 69 -5.19 -3.36 7.86
N VAL A 70 -6.47 -3.21 7.53
CA VAL A 70 -7.04 -3.54 6.22
C VAL A 70 -7.45 -2.23 5.57
N PHE A 71 -7.12 -2.06 4.29
CA PHE A 71 -7.45 -0.85 3.56
C PHE A 71 -7.97 -1.16 2.16
N SER A 72 -8.81 -0.25 1.66
CA SER A 72 -9.27 -0.22 0.28
C SER A 72 -9.33 1.22 -0.20
N SER A 73 -8.95 1.47 -1.43
CA SER A 73 -9.03 2.75 -2.12
C SER A 73 -9.63 2.54 -3.51
N LEU A 74 -10.47 3.47 -3.95
CA LEU A 74 -11.07 3.48 -5.26
C LEU A 74 -10.89 4.87 -5.89
N THR A 75 -10.21 4.90 -7.03
CA THR A 75 -10.09 6.08 -7.87
C THR A 75 -11.07 5.94 -9.04
N PHE A 76 -12.29 6.44 -8.86
CA PHE A 76 -13.36 6.36 -9.87
C PHE A 76 -13.28 7.46 -10.94
N LEU A 77 -12.58 8.56 -10.63
CA LEU A 77 -12.34 9.67 -11.56
C LEU A 77 -10.86 10.10 -11.42
N PRO A 78 -10.23 10.68 -12.46
CA PRO A 78 -8.83 11.12 -12.41
C PRO A 78 -8.54 12.25 -11.39
N PHE A 79 -9.57 12.73 -10.69
CA PHE A 79 -9.51 13.75 -9.67
C PHE A 79 -10.21 13.37 -8.36
N LEU A 80 -10.75 12.16 -8.23
CA LEU A 80 -11.49 11.73 -7.04
C LEU A 80 -11.01 10.35 -6.60
N GLU A 81 -10.54 10.26 -5.37
CA GLU A 81 -10.16 9.01 -4.72
C GLU A 81 -10.87 8.91 -3.36
N ILE A 82 -11.46 7.75 -3.11
CA ILE A 82 -12.15 7.43 -1.85
C ILE A 82 -11.37 6.31 -1.19
N ASP A 83 -11.03 6.50 0.08
CA ASP A 83 -10.29 5.53 0.88
C ASP A 83 -11.06 5.09 2.13
N LEU A 84 -10.88 3.82 2.49
CA LEU A 84 -11.36 3.25 3.73
C LEU A 84 -10.23 2.44 4.35
N ARG A 85 -9.95 2.72 5.62
CA ARG A 85 -8.99 1.98 6.42
C ARG A 85 -9.60 1.55 7.74
N LEU A 86 -9.31 0.30 8.10
CA LEU A 86 -9.73 -0.33 9.34
C LEU A 86 -8.49 -0.86 10.05
N THR A 87 -8.20 -0.34 11.24
CA THR A 87 -7.07 -0.83 12.06
C THR A 87 -7.59 -1.47 13.34
N ARG A 88 -7.14 -2.69 13.61
CA ARG A 88 -7.51 -3.48 14.78
C ARG A 88 -6.28 -3.93 15.54
N GLN A 89 -6.34 -3.88 16.87
CA GLN A 89 -5.34 -4.48 17.75
C GLN A 89 -5.53 -6.00 17.82
N LEU A 90 -4.41 -6.72 17.77
CA LEU A 90 -4.34 -8.19 17.86
C LEU A 90 -4.02 -8.62 19.29
N GLY A 91 -4.43 -9.85 19.64
CA GLY A 91 -4.12 -10.45 20.95
C GLY A 91 -4.93 -9.91 22.13
N LEU A 92 -6.04 -9.22 21.87
CA LEU A 92 -7.00 -8.81 22.90
C LEU A 92 -7.96 -9.97 23.25
N PRO A 93 -8.36 -10.10 24.51
CA PRO A 93 -9.32 -11.13 24.93
C PRO A 93 -10.69 -10.95 24.26
N GLU A 94 -11.40 -12.05 24.03
CA GLU A 94 -12.77 -12.01 23.51
C GLU A 94 -13.68 -11.22 24.46
N GLY A 95 -14.41 -10.23 23.94
CA GLY A 95 -15.23 -9.32 24.74
C GLY A 95 -14.50 -8.10 25.31
N ALA A 96 -13.20 -7.93 25.03
CA ALA A 96 -12.54 -6.65 25.27
C ALA A 96 -13.26 -5.55 24.47
N ASN A 97 -13.61 -4.45 25.14
CA ASN A 97 -14.17 -3.26 24.50
C ASN A 97 -13.10 -2.56 23.65
N HIS A 98 -12.77 -3.17 22.52
CA HIS A 98 -11.82 -2.63 21.56
C HIS A 98 -12.56 -2.19 20.31
N THR A 99 -12.52 -0.88 20.08
CA THR A 99 -13.07 -0.26 18.89
C THR A 99 -12.04 -0.34 17.77
N VAL A 100 -12.43 -0.96 16.65
CA VAL A 100 -11.66 -0.88 15.40
C VAL A 100 -11.61 0.58 14.96
N ASP A 101 -10.41 1.10 14.75
CA ASP A 101 -10.20 2.45 14.24
C ASP A 101 -10.62 2.48 12.76
N ARG A 102 -11.65 3.29 12.46
CA ARG A 102 -12.27 3.41 11.13
C ARG A 102 -11.92 4.78 10.59
N SER A 103 -11.07 4.82 9.59
CA SER A 103 -10.63 6.04 8.91
C SER A 103 -11.13 6.05 7.47
N PRO A 104 -12.32 6.62 7.21
CA PRO A 104 -12.70 6.97 5.85
C PRO A 104 -11.88 8.20 5.41
N GLY A 105 -11.58 8.27 4.13
CA GLY A 105 -10.92 9.41 3.53
C GLY A 105 -11.44 9.71 2.13
N LEU A 106 -11.29 10.97 1.78
CA LEU A 106 -11.71 11.54 0.51
C LEU A 106 -10.59 12.44 0.03
N ARG A 107 -10.11 12.21 -1.19
CA ARG A 107 -9.12 13.04 -1.86
C ARG A 107 -9.73 13.60 -3.14
N ILE A 108 -9.70 14.92 -3.24
CA ILE A 108 -10.18 15.66 -4.42
C ILE A 108 -8.99 16.43 -5.00
N ARG A 109 -8.70 16.21 -6.28
CA ARG A 109 -7.69 16.96 -7.04
C ARG A 109 -8.35 18.15 -7.71
N LEU A 110 -8.07 19.36 -7.23
CA LEU A 110 -8.63 20.59 -7.82
C LEU A 110 -7.85 21.03 -9.07
N VAL A 111 -6.52 20.90 -9.04
CA VAL A 111 -5.62 21.28 -10.13
C VAL A 111 -4.68 20.10 -10.42
N LYS A 112 -4.47 19.81 -11.69
CA LYS A 112 -3.45 18.85 -12.12
C LYS A 112 -2.16 19.62 -12.37
N GLU A 113 -1.12 19.34 -11.59
CA GLU A 113 0.20 19.88 -11.89
C GLU A 113 0.62 19.44 -13.30
N SER A 114 1.06 20.42 -14.09
CA SER A 114 1.56 20.25 -15.46
C SER A 114 2.78 21.14 -15.60
N ALA A 115 3.59 20.93 -16.64
CA ALA A 115 4.74 21.78 -16.92
C ALA A 115 4.39 23.30 -17.02
N GLN A 116 3.11 23.63 -17.21
CA GLN A 116 2.57 24.98 -17.31
C GLN A 116 1.75 25.44 -16.08
N THR A 117 1.48 24.55 -15.13
CA THR A 117 0.74 24.83 -13.89
C THR A 117 1.46 24.17 -12.72
N PRO A 118 2.41 24.89 -12.10
CA PRO A 118 3.10 24.43 -10.89
C PRO A 118 2.18 24.43 -9.67
#